data_AF-A0A429I2V3-F1
#
_entry.id   AF-A0A429I2V3-F1
#
_cell.length_a   1.000
_cell.length_b   1.000
_cell.length_c   1.000
_cell.angle_alpha   90.00
_cell.angle_beta   90.00
_cell.angle_gamma   90.00
#
_symmetry.space_group_name_H-M   'P 1'
#
loop_
_entity.id
_entity.type
_entity.pdbx_description
1 polymer ?
#
loop_
_entity_poly.entity_id
_entity_poly.type
_entity_poly.pdbx_seq_one_letter_code
_entity_poly.pdbx_strand_id
1 'polypeptide(L)'
;MATPAPAPAPAPAPTCMEVQITGIRKHSVECITEQDDGALCGARSSCWDNPMQVNAWIRAHAGEKGHTKFVKLMEESVNAFSKSVGRPK
;
A
#
# COMPACT_ATOMS: atom_id res chain seq x y z
N MET A 1 26.35 -57.55 16.40
CA MET A 1 25.63 -56.59 17.26
C MET A 1 25.26 -55.41 16.36
N ALA A 2 23.98 -55.15 16.12
CA ALA A 2 23.54 -54.07 15.22
C ALA A 2 23.06 -52.87 16.04
N THR A 3 23.66 -51.71 15.79
CA THR A 3 23.37 -50.43 16.45
C THR A 3 21.97 -49.93 16.03
N PRO A 4 21.08 -49.51 16.93
CA PRO A 4 19.81 -48.92 16.54
C PRO A 4 20.01 -47.53 15.94
N ALA A 5 19.25 -47.24 14.87
CA ALA A 5 19.26 -45.95 14.18
C ALA A 5 18.67 -44.82 15.06
N PRO A 6 19.11 -43.56 14.89
CA PRO A 6 18.65 -42.42 15.68
C PRO A 6 17.18 -42.09 15.42
N ALA A 7 16.44 -41.78 16.50
CA ALA A 7 15.05 -41.33 16.43
C ALA A 7 14.92 -39.94 15.75
N PRO A 8 13.83 -39.68 15.00
CA PRO A 8 13.63 -38.39 14.36
C PRO A 8 13.43 -37.27 15.40
N ALA A 9 14.13 -36.15 15.21
CA ALA A 9 13.96 -34.95 16.03
C ALA A 9 12.53 -34.37 15.86
N PRO A 10 11.92 -33.81 16.93
CA PRO A 10 10.62 -33.16 16.83
C PRO A 10 10.70 -31.98 15.85
N ALA A 11 9.77 -31.94 14.89
CA ALA A 11 9.69 -30.85 13.92
C ALA A 11 9.46 -29.51 14.65
N PRO A 12 10.11 -28.40 14.24
CA PRO A 12 9.89 -27.10 14.85
C PRO A 12 8.42 -26.71 14.72
N ALA A 13 7.78 -26.39 15.84
CA ALA A 13 6.39 -25.94 15.86
C ALA A 13 6.24 -24.66 15.01
N PRO A 14 5.21 -24.55 14.15
CA PRO A 14 4.96 -23.33 13.40
C PRO A 14 4.56 -22.23 14.39
N THR A 15 5.46 -21.27 14.64
CA THR A 15 5.16 -20.03 15.33
C THR A 15 4.32 -19.18 14.40
N CYS A 16 2.99 -19.27 14.52
CA CYS A 16 2.08 -18.36 13.83
C CYS A 16 2.29 -16.95 14.41
N MET A 17 2.98 -16.09 13.66
CA MET A 17 3.05 -14.65 13.94
C MET A 17 1.85 -13.97 13.28
N GLU A 18 0.90 -13.50 14.09
CA GLU A 18 -0.22 -12.69 13.59
C GLU A 18 0.27 -11.26 13.36
N VAL A 19 0.54 -10.91 12.10
CA VAL A 19 0.92 -9.55 11.70
C VAL A 19 -0.35 -8.76 11.43
N GLN A 20 -0.65 -7.77 12.27
CA GLN A 20 -1.72 -6.82 12.00
C GLN A 20 -1.13 -5.61 11.29
N ILE A 21 -1.45 -5.47 10.00
CA ILE A 21 -1.08 -4.30 9.20
C ILE A 21 -2.22 -3.29 9.35
N THR A 22 -2.04 -2.29 10.21
CA THR A 22 -3.00 -1.19 10.37
C THR A 22 -2.42 0.06 9.74
N GLY A 23 -3.00 0.50 8.61
CA GLY A 23 -2.60 1.71 7.91
C GLY A 23 -3.66 2.17 6.91
N ILE A 24 -3.85 3.49 6.82
CA ILE A 24 -4.72 4.10 5.81
C ILE A 24 -3.82 4.56 4.65
N ARG A 25 -4.04 4.02 3.46
CA ARG A 25 -3.35 4.45 2.24
C ARG A 25 -3.98 5.74 1.76
N LYS A 26 -3.28 6.86 1.87
CA LYS A 26 -3.75 8.13 1.32
C LYS A 26 -3.36 8.23 -0.14
N HIS A 27 -4.34 8.43 -0.99
CA HIS A 27 -4.20 8.58 -2.42
C HIS A 27 -4.50 10.03 -2.81
N SER A 28 -3.59 10.67 -3.54
CA SER A 28 -3.83 11.96 -4.20
C SER A 28 -3.31 11.89 -5.63
N VAL A 29 -3.62 12.89 -6.44
CA VAL A 29 -3.12 13.00 -7.81
C VAL A 29 -2.80 14.44 -8.13
N GLU A 30 -1.79 14.63 -8.97
CA GLU A 30 -1.41 15.92 -9.52
C GLU A 30 -1.51 15.88 -11.05
N CYS A 31 -2.10 16.90 -11.65
CA CYS A 31 -2.15 17.06 -13.09
C CYS A 31 -0.85 17.71 -13.57
N ILE A 32 -0.11 16.98 -14.41
CA ILE A 32 1.17 17.42 -14.99
C ILE A 32 1.05 17.59 -16.51
N THR A 33 -0.16 17.87 -17.00
CA THR A 33 -0.34 18.16 -18.42
C THR A 33 0.27 19.53 -18.71
N GLU A 34 1.12 19.59 -19.73
CA GLU A 34 1.65 20.83 -20.28
C GLU A 34 0.52 21.56 -21.02
N GLN A 35 0.32 22.83 -20.69
CA GLN A 35 -0.65 23.71 -21.34
C GLN A 35 0.00 24.41 -22.55
N ASP A 36 -0.82 25.08 -23.36
CA ASP A 36 -0.37 25.78 -24.57
C ASP A 36 0.66 26.89 -24.29
N ASP A 37 0.66 27.45 -23.09
CA ASP A 37 1.63 28.45 -22.62
C ASP A 37 2.96 27.86 -22.14
N GLY A 38 3.10 26.52 -22.17
CA GLY A 38 4.30 25.80 -21.73
C GLY A 38 4.37 25.58 -20.21
N ALA A 39 3.42 26.08 -19.41
CA ALA A 39 3.34 25.74 -18.00
C ALA A 39 2.61 24.40 -17.77
N LEU A 40 2.99 23.72 -16.69
CA LEU A 40 2.25 22.56 -16.20
C LEU A 40 0.97 23.02 -15.51
N CYS A 41 -0.13 22.28 -15.69
CA CYS A 41 -1.40 22.58 -15.03
C CYS A 41 -1.26 22.68 -13.50
N GLY A 42 -0.51 21.77 -12.88
CA GLY A 42 -0.20 21.79 -11.45
C GLY A 42 -1.40 21.57 -10.52
N ALA A 43 -2.58 21.29 -11.05
CA ALA A 43 -3.77 21.05 -10.24
C ALA A 43 -3.63 19.77 -9.41
N ARG A 44 -3.85 19.86 -8.11
CA ARG A 44 -3.73 18.72 -7.19
C ARG A 44 -5.06 18.37 -6.54
N SER A 45 -5.37 17.08 -6.48
CA SER A 45 -6.55 16.57 -5.77
C SER A 45 -6.33 16.59 -4.26
N SER A 46 -7.44 16.58 -3.51
CA SER A 46 -7.41 16.23 -2.08
C SER A 46 -6.85 14.82 -1.85
N CYS A 47 -6.40 14.55 -0.62
CA CYS A 47 -5.97 13.23 -0.18
C CYS A 47 -7.19 12.37 0.21
N TRP A 48 -7.28 11.18 -0.36
CA TRP A 48 -8.40 10.26 -0.18
C TRP A 48 -7.92 8.88 0.25
N ASP A 49 -8.66 8.22 1.13
CA ASP A 49 -8.30 6.86 1.59
C ASP A 49 -8.66 5.77 0.56
N ASN A 50 -9.35 6.15 -0.51
CA ASN A 50 -9.83 5.23 -1.55
C ASN A 50 -9.35 5.67 -2.95
N PRO A 51 -8.70 4.77 -3.72
CA PRO A 51 -8.24 5.08 -5.07
C PRO A 51 -9.36 5.41 -6.07
N MET A 52 -10.61 5.03 -5.82
CA MET A 52 -11.76 5.36 -6.68
C MET A 52 -12.03 6.88 -6.72
N GLN A 53 -11.87 7.57 -5.58
CA GLN A 53 -12.10 9.02 -5.50
C GLN A 53 -11.07 9.78 -6.33
N VAL A 54 -9.81 9.35 -6.28
CA VAL A 54 -8.75 9.87 -7.14
C VAL A 54 -9.06 9.65 -8.62
N ASN A 55 -9.52 8.45 -9.00
CA ASN A 55 -9.87 8.15 -10.39
C ASN A 55 -11.11 8.93 -10.88
N ALA A 56 -12.05 9.25 -9.99
CA ALA A 56 -13.18 10.12 -10.31
C ALA A 56 -12.71 11.56 -10.56
N TRP A 57 -11.81 12.07 -9.72
CA TRP A 57 -11.21 13.40 -9.90
C TRP A 57 -10.46 13.52 -11.23
N ILE A 58 -9.64 12.52 -11.59
CA ILE A 58 -8.90 12.51 -12.87
C ILE A 58 -9.87 12.63 -14.05
N ARG A 59 -10.96 11.85 -14.04
CA ARG A 59 -11.94 11.87 -15.14
C ARG A 59 -12.69 13.20 -15.23
N ALA A 60 -13.09 13.77 -14.10
CA ALA A 60 -13.73 15.08 -14.06
C ALA A 60 -12.78 16.16 -14.60
N HIS A 61 -11.55 16.22 -14.07
CA HIS A 61 -10.56 17.20 -14.48
C HIS A 61 -10.14 17.06 -15.96
N ALA A 62 -9.95 15.82 -16.43
CA ALA A 62 -9.68 15.53 -17.84
C ALA A 62 -10.85 15.96 -18.73
N GLY A 63 -12.10 15.74 -18.31
CA GLY A 63 -13.28 16.14 -19.06
C GLY A 63 -13.48 17.66 -19.14
N GLU A 64 -13.14 18.39 -18.07
CA GLU A 64 -13.26 19.85 -18.02
C GLU A 64 -12.14 20.56 -18.79
N LYS A 65 -10.90 20.04 -18.70
CA LYS A 65 -9.69 20.72 -19.20
C LYS A 65 -9.08 20.07 -20.45
N GLY A 66 -9.51 18.88 -20.85
CA GLY A 66 -8.85 18.10 -21.90
C GLY A 66 -7.49 17.53 -21.49
N HIS A 67 -7.15 17.57 -20.19
CA HIS A 67 -5.86 17.14 -19.69
C HIS A 67 -5.73 15.61 -19.64
N THR A 68 -4.55 15.08 -19.97
CA THR A 68 -4.33 13.62 -20.12
C THR A 68 -3.16 13.07 -19.31
N LYS A 69 -2.24 13.92 -18.83
CA LYS A 69 -1.08 13.52 -18.03
C LYS A 69 -1.34 13.80 -16.53
N PHE A 70 -1.21 12.76 -15.71
CA PHE A 70 -1.45 12.81 -14.26
C PHE A 70 -0.44 11.95 -13.50
N VAL A 71 0.03 12.43 -12.34
CA VAL A 71 0.89 11.71 -11.40
C VAL A 71 0.07 11.28 -10.19
N LYS A 72 -0.05 9.98 -9.96
CA LYS A 72 -0.75 9.44 -8.79
C LYS A 72 0.22 9.34 -7.61
N LEU A 73 -0.08 10.06 -6.54
CA LEU A 73 0.70 10.11 -5.31
C LEU A 73 0.05 9.18 -4.28
N MET A 74 0.80 8.19 -3.78
CA MET A 74 0.36 7.30 -2.72
C MET A 74 1.24 7.49 -1.50
N GLU A 75 0.65 7.89 -0.38
CA GLU A 75 1.33 8.01 0.91
C GLU A 75 0.88 6.83 1.78
N GLU A 76 1.85 6.02 2.21
CA GLU A 76 1.61 4.84 3.04
C GLU A 76 2.01 5.15 4.48
N SER A 77 1.04 5.31 5.37
CA SER A 77 1.27 5.29 6.82
C SER A 77 1.09 3.86 7.31
N VAL A 78 2.13 3.02 7.18
CA VAL A 78 2.08 1.64 7.70
C VAL A 78 2.56 1.63 9.14
N ASN A 79 1.68 1.22 10.06
CA ASN A 79 2.11 0.78 11.38
C ASN A 79 1.96 -0.75 11.42
N ALA A 80 3.09 -1.45 11.45
CA ALA A 80 3.13 -2.90 11.56
C ALA A 80 3.31 -3.27 13.04
N PHE A 81 2.25 -3.80 13.66
CA PHE A 81 2.32 -4.29 15.03
C PHE A 81 2.38 -5.82 15.01
N SER A 82 3.48 -6.36 15.55
CA SER A 82 3.69 -7.80 15.71
C SER A 82 3.49 -8.15 17.18
N LYS A 83 2.36 -8.79 17.52
CA LYS A 83 2.20 -9.41 18.85
C LYS A 83 2.84 -10.79 18.83
N SER A 84 3.89 -11.00 19.62
CA SER A 84 4.36 -12.34 19.93
C SER A 84 3.34 -13.00 20.86
N VAL A 85 2.67 -14.06 20.39
CA VAL A 85 1.86 -14.92 21.26
C VAL A 85 2.82 -15.60 22.23
N GLY A 86 2.85 -15.08 23.46
CA GLY A 86 3.58 -15.67 24.57
C GLY A 86 3.13 -17.11 24.79
N ARG A 87 4.11 -18.02 24.82
CA ARG A 87 3.96 -19.43 25.19
C ARG A 87 3.22 -19.54 26.54
N PRO A 88 2.11 -20.29 26.65
CA PRO A 88 1.53 -20.60 27.95
C PRO A 88 2.53 -21.44 28.75
N LYS A 89 2.71 -21.07 30.02
CA LYS A 89 3.56 -21.74 31.00
C LYS A 89 2.98 -23.07 31.46
#